data_AF-A0A2G9GUR3-F1
#
_entry.id   AF-A0A2G9GUR3-F1
#
_cell.length_a   1.000
_cell.length_b   1.000
_cell.length_c   1.000
_cell.angle_alpha   90.00
_cell.angle_beta   90.00
_cell.angle_gamma   90.00
#
_symmetry.space_group_name_H-M   'P 1'
#
loop_
_entity.id
_entity.type
_entity.pdbx_description
1 polymer ?
#
loop_
_entity_poly.entity_id
_entity_poly.type
_entity_poly.pdbx_seq_one_letter_code
_entity_poly.pdbx_strand_id
1 'polypeptide(L)'
;MASLFSYPSAWSLLIISLVLLASASMAPKADARAFFVFGDSLVDNGNNNYLITSARADSPPYGIDYPSHRPTGRFSNGLTIPDIISERLGMESPMPYLSPFWKGQKLLAGANFASAGVGILNDTGFQFLNIIRIGKQLEYFQQYQTRVADMIGADQTNALVNQALVLITLGGNDFVNNYYLVPFSVRSRQFALPDYVRYLISEYRKVLRKLYDLGARRVLVTGTGPMGCVPAELAQRSRAGECSVELQRAAGLFNPQLTDMLNSLNSELGANVFVAANTFTMHMDFISNPQAYGFITSKVACCGQGPYNGIGLCTPLSNLCPNRDVYVFWDPFHPSEKANRIIVEQILSGDNKYMNPMNLSTIMAMDSRT
;
A
#
# COMPACT_ATOMS: atom_id res chain seq x y z
N MET A 1 -5.43 -58.67 32.08
CA MET A 1 -4.57 -57.66 32.73
C MET A 1 -5.16 -56.29 32.42
N ALA A 2 -5.92 -55.70 33.33
CA ALA A 2 -6.49 -54.37 33.14
C ALA A 2 -5.45 -53.32 33.55
N SER A 3 -4.97 -52.53 32.59
CA SER A 3 -4.06 -51.41 32.83
C SER A 3 -4.84 -50.24 33.44
N LEU A 4 -4.54 -49.90 34.69
CA LEU A 4 -5.03 -48.70 35.36
C LEU A 4 -4.32 -47.48 34.76
N PHE A 5 -5.03 -46.67 33.98
CA PHE A 5 -4.58 -45.34 33.63
C PHE A 5 -4.80 -44.42 34.84
N SER A 6 -3.70 -43.99 35.47
CA SER A 6 -3.73 -42.99 36.54
C SER A 6 -3.96 -41.61 35.95
N TYR A 7 -5.11 -41.01 36.25
CA TYR A 7 -5.40 -39.62 35.91
C TYR A 7 -4.50 -38.67 36.73
N PRO A 8 -3.94 -37.61 36.13
CA PRO A 8 -3.16 -36.63 36.86
C PRO A 8 -4.03 -35.98 37.95
N SER A 9 -3.46 -35.79 39.14
CA SER A 9 -4.17 -35.15 40.26
C SER A 9 -4.51 -33.70 39.91
N ALA A 10 -5.56 -33.15 40.53
CA ALA A 10 -6.00 -31.78 40.32
C ALA A 10 -4.88 -30.74 40.53
N TRP A 11 -3.91 -31.05 41.40
CA TRP A 11 -2.73 -30.25 41.66
C TRP A 11 -1.75 -30.23 40.48
N SER A 12 -1.55 -31.36 39.81
CA SER A 12 -0.71 -31.44 38.60
C SER A 12 -1.30 -30.63 37.45
N LEU A 13 -2.62 -30.64 37.29
CA LEU A 13 -3.32 -29.84 36.28
C LEU A 13 -3.24 -28.33 36.59
N LEU A 14 -3.30 -27.94 37.87
CA LEU A 14 -3.17 -26.55 38.31
C LEU A 14 -1.75 -26.00 38.08
N ILE A 15 -0.72 -26.82 38.32
CA ILE A 15 0.67 -26.43 38.08
C ILE A 15 0.94 -26.31 36.58
N ILE A 16 0.42 -27.23 35.76
CA ILE A 16 0.54 -27.14 34.30
C ILE A 16 -0.18 -25.90 33.76
N SER A 17 -1.35 -25.53 34.29
CA SER A 17 -2.05 -24.31 33.87
C SER A 17 -1.30 -23.04 34.29
N LEU A 18 -0.73 -23.01 35.50
CA LEU A 18 0.11 -21.90 35.98
C LEU A 18 1.41 -21.76 35.18
N VAL A 19 2.05 -22.87 34.79
CA VAL A 19 3.26 -22.85 33.95
C VAL A 19 2.93 -22.43 32.52
N LEU A 20 1.79 -22.86 31.96
CA LEU A 20 1.33 -22.40 30.63
C LEU A 20 0.95 -20.90 30.64
N LEU A 21 0.38 -20.39 31.74
CA LEU A 21 0.11 -18.96 31.93
C LEU A 21 1.39 -18.15 32.12
N ALA A 22 2.43 -18.71 32.75
CA ALA A 22 3.74 -18.08 32.90
C ALA A 22 4.62 -18.17 31.64
N SER A 23 4.33 -19.12 30.74
CA SER A 23 5.03 -19.32 29.44
C SER A 23 4.40 -18.54 28.30
N ALA A 24 3.29 -17.84 28.53
CA ALA A 24 2.81 -16.82 27.62
C ALA A 24 3.80 -15.64 27.69
N SER A 25 4.92 -15.77 26.98
CA SER A 25 5.77 -14.66 26.62
C SER A 25 4.86 -13.57 26.07
N MET A 26 4.60 -12.52 26.85
CA MET A 26 4.03 -11.30 26.33
C MET A 26 5.02 -10.86 25.27
N ALA A 27 4.69 -11.09 23.99
CA ALA A 27 5.38 -10.42 22.91
C ALA A 27 5.39 -8.94 23.30
N PRO A 28 6.56 -8.26 23.29
CA PRO A 28 6.61 -6.86 23.62
C PRO A 28 5.57 -6.18 22.74
N LYS A 29 4.56 -5.59 23.38
CA LYS A 29 3.53 -4.82 22.71
C LYS A 29 4.32 -3.72 22.01
N ALA A 30 4.47 -3.81 20.69
CA ALA A 30 5.12 -2.76 19.92
C ALA A 30 4.43 -1.46 20.33
N ASP A 31 5.19 -0.46 20.78
CA ASP A 31 4.60 0.81 21.20
C ASP A 31 3.68 1.29 20.09
N ALA A 32 2.39 1.44 20.41
CA ALA A 32 1.37 1.75 19.42
C ALA A 32 1.73 3.08 18.75
N ARG A 33 2.16 3.01 17.50
CA ARG A 33 2.65 4.14 16.73
C ARG A 33 1.53 4.67 15.84
N ALA A 34 1.45 5.98 15.63
CA ALA A 34 0.53 6.52 14.63
C ALA A 34 0.96 6.07 13.22
N PHE A 35 0.01 5.76 12.36
CA PHE A 35 0.29 5.39 10.96
C PHE A 35 -0.41 6.34 10.00
N PHE A 36 0.37 6.98 9.13
CA PHE A 36 -0.13 7.88 8.09
C PHE A 36 0.09 7.28 6.71
N VAL A 37 -0.97 7.27 5.90
CA VAL A 37 -0.94 6.67 4.56
C VAL A 37 -1.31 7.72 3.53
N PHE A 38 -0.50 7.85 2.50
CA PHE A 38 -0.69 8.76 1.37
C PHE A 38 -0.61 7.98 0.06
N GLY A 39 -1.27 8.47 -0.97
CA GLY A 39 -1.14 7.88 -2.30
C GLY A 39 -2.46 7.56 -2.98
N ASP A 40 -2.43 6.49 -3.76
CA ASP A 40 -3.49 6.10 -4.68
C ASP A 40 -4.30 4.87 -4.23
N SER A 41 -4.98 4.23 -5.19
CA SER A 41 -5.89 3.09 -4.96
C SER A 41 -5.20 1.88 -4.35
N LEU A 42 -3.89 1.73 -4.49
CA LEU A 42 -3.14 0.61 -3.90
C LEU A 42 -3.15 0.65 -2.37
N VAL A 43 -3.39 1.81 -1.79
CA VAL A 43 -3.42 2.01 -0.34
C VAL A 43 -4.66 2.76 0.15
N ASP A 44 -5.58 3.20 -0.72
CA ASP A 44 -6.87 3.76 -0.33
C ASP A 44 -7.73 2.70 0.37
N ASN A 45 -8.40 3.11 1.43
CA ASN A 45 -9.29 2.28 2.22
C ASN A 45 -10.70 2.86 2.41
N GLY A 46 -11.06 3.86 1.61
CA GLY A 46 -12.43 4.36 1.50
C GLY A 46 -12.60 5.88 1.47
N ASN A 47 -11.55 6.68 1.24
CA ASN A 47 -11.75 8.12 1.10
C ASN A 47 -12.61 8.44 -0.13
N ASN A 48 -12.42 7.70 -1.23
CA ASN A 48 -13.18 7.91 -2.47
C ASN A 48 -14.69 7.63 -2.32
N ASN A 49 -15.12 6.89 -1.30
CA ASN A 49 -16.53 6.62 -1.02
C ASN A 49 -17.31 7.91 -0.72
N TYR A 50 -16.62 8.94 -0.24
CA TYR A 50 -17.18 10.23 0.15
C TYR A 50 -17.09 11.30 -0.96
N LEU A 51 -16.65 10.94 -2.18
CA LEU A 51 -16.43 11.86 -3.30
C LEU A 51 -17.28 11.49 -4.50
N ILE A 52 -17.77 12.47 -5.28
CA ILE A 52 -18.44 12.18 -6.55
C ILE A 52 -17.37 11.80 -7.59
N THR A 53 -17.10 10.50 -7.74
CA THR A 53 -16.01 9.94 -8.56
C THR A 53 -16.38 8.55 -9.09
N SER A 54 -15.78 8.18 -10.22
CA SER A 54 -15.82 6.82 -10.77
C SER A 54 -14.75 5.90 -10.18
N ALA A 55 -13.73 6.45 -9.51
CA ALA A 55 -12.67 5.67 -8.89
C ALA A 55 -13.11 5.18 -7.49
N ARG A 56 -14.00 4.18 -7.43
CA ARG A 56 -14.52 3.61 -6.17
C ARG A 56 -14.43 2.09 -6.14
N ALA A 57 -14.29 1.56 -4.92
CA ALA A 57 -14.31 0.13 -4.61
C ALA A 57 -15.25 -0.17 -3.42
N ASP A 58 -16.36 0.58 -3.32
CA ASP A 58 -17.38 0.52 -2.27
C ASP A 58 -18.60 -0.34 -2.66
N SER A 59 -18.46 -1.19 -3.68
CA SER A 59 -19.51 -2.08 -4.17
C SER A 59 -19.02 -3.53 -4.30
N PRO A 60 -19.89 -4.54 -4.18
CA PRO A 60 -19.49 -5.93 -4.40
C PRO A 60 -18.92 -6.15 -5.81
N PRO A 61 -17.98 -7.08 -6.00
CA PRO A 61 -17.47 -8.04 -5.01
C PRO A 61 -16.23 -7.57 -4.22
N TYR A 62 -15.87 -6.28 -4.23
CA TYR A 62 -14.75 -5.79 -3.40
C TYR A 62 -14.98 -6.07 -1.91
N GLY A 63 -13.90 -6.41 -1.20
CA GLY A 63 -13.97 -6.74 0.23
C GLY A 63 -14.65 -8.08 0.57
N ILE A 64 -14.85 -8.97 -0.40
CA ILE A 64 -15.45 -10.30 -0.17
C ILE A 64 -14.69 -11.15 0.86
N ASP A 65 -13.36 -11.01 0.94
CA ASP A 65 -12.50 -11.68 1.93
C ASP A 65 -12.10 -10.77 3.09
N TYR A 66 -12.50 -9.50 3.07
CA TYR A 66 -12.33 -8.61 4.22
C TYR A 66 -13.10 -9.18 5.43
N PRO A 67 -12.66 -9.00 6.69
CA PRO A 67 -13.31 -9.60 7.86
C PRO A 67 -14.81 -9.34 8.01
N SER A 68 -15.32 -8.23 7.47
CA SER A 68 -16.76 -7.91 7.48
C SER A 68 -17.53 -8.48 6.27
N HIS A 69 -16.85 -9.08 5.30
CA HIS A 69 -17.36 -9.53 4.00
C HIS A 69 -18.13 -8.44 3.23
N ARG A 70 -17.76 -7.18 3.45
CA ARG A 70 -18.42 -6.01 2.85
C ARG A 70 -17.39 -5.15 2.13
N PRO A 71 -17.79 -4.49 1.04
CA PRO A 71 -16.97 -3.47 0.40
C PRO A 71 -16.62 -2.37 1.39
N THR A 72 -15.34 -2.02 1.46
CA THR A 72 -14.84 -0.95 2.33
C THR A 72 -14.32 0.25 1.56
N GLY A 73 -14.13 0.14 0.24
CA GLY A 73 -13.39 1.12 -0.57
C GLY A 73 -11.93 0.72 -0.83
N ARG A 74 -11.49 -0.46 -0.35
CA ARG A 74 -10.22 -1.07 -0.72
C ARG A 74 -10.30 -1.70 -2.10
N PHE A 75 -9.35 -1.39 -2.98
CA PHE A 75 -9.24 -1.98 -4.31
C PHE A 75 -8.58 -3.37 -4.24
N SER A 76 -9.23 -4.31 -3.55
CA SER A 76 -8.77 -5.67 -3.32
C SER A 76 -9.96 -6.58 -2.96
N ASN A 77 -9.76 -7.90 -2.99
CA ASN A 77 -10.70 -8.85 -2.37
C ASN A 77 -10.77 -8.68 -0.84
N GLY A 78 -9.73 -8.17 -0.20
CA GLY A 78 -9.66 -8.01 1.25
C GLY A 78 -8.69 -6.92 1.68
N LEU A 79 -7.69 -7.28 2.49
CA LEU A 79 -6.69 -6.35 3.02
C LEU A 79 -5.73 -5.83 1.93
N THR A 80 -5.31 -4.57 2.07
CA THR A 80 -4.26 -3.93 1.26
C THR A 80 -2.97 -3.77 2.08
N ILE A 81 -1.90 -3.28 1.45
CA ILE A 81 -0.57 -3.11 2.07
C ILE A 81 -0.63 -2.41 3.45
N PRO A 82 -1.33 -1.27 3.64
CA PRO A 82 -1.37 -0.60 4.94
C PRO A 82 -2.05 -1.44 6.02
N ASP A 83 -3.11 -2.17 5.67
CA ASP A 83 -3.81 -3.03 6.63
C ASP A 83 -2.91 -4.15 7.12
N ILE A 84 -2.19 -4.79 6.20
CA ILE A 84 -1.32 -5.92 6.51
C ILE A 84 -0.09 -5.41 7.28
N ILE A 85 0.44 -4.22 6.99
CA ILE A 85 1.48 -3.60 7.82
C ILE A 85 0.95 -3.39 9.25
N SER A 86 -0.23 -2.80 9.42
CA SER A 86 -0.84 -2.63 10.74
C SER A 86 -1.04 -3.97 11.45
N GLU A 87 -1.59 -4.98 10.78
CA GLU A 87 -1.78 -6.33 11.32
C GLU A 87 -0.46 -6.93 11.83
N ARG A 88 0.62 -6.80 11.04
CA ARG A 88 1.94 -7.35 11.37
C ARG A 88 2.66 -6.60 12.49
N LEU A 89 2.31 -5.34 12.71
CA LEU A 89 2.80 -4.53 13.82
C LEU A 89 1.88 -4.60 15.06
N GLY A 90 0.79 -5.37 15.02
CA GLY A 90 -0.18 -5.45 16.12
C GLY A 90 -0.97 -4.16 16.34
N MET A 91 -1.13 -3.36 15.29
CA MET A 91 -1.83 -2.08 15.26
C MET A 91 -3.18 -2.20 14.54
N GLU A 92 -4.09 -1.29 14.82
CA GLU A 92 -5.27 -1.11 13.98
C GLU A 92 -4.89 -0.44 12.65
N SER A 93 -5.60 -0.77 11.57
CA SER A 93 -5.43 -0.06 10.29
C SER A 93 -5.98 1.37 10.40
N PRO A 94 -5.24 2.39 9.93
CA PRO A 94 -5.69 3.77 10.03
C PRO A 94 -6.96 3.99 9.18
N MET A 95 -7.96 4.66 9.74
CA MET A 95 -9.22 4.91 9.02
C MET A 95 -9.06 5.97 7.93
N PRO A 96 -9.92 5.99 6.89
CA PRO A 96 -9.91 7.05 5.90
C PRO A 96 -10.22 8.40 6.55
N TYR A 97 -9.45 9.43 6.22
CA TYR A 97 -9.55 10.78 6.78
C TYR A 97 -10.96 11.36 6.67
N LEU A 98 -11.66 11.09 5.55
CA LEU A 98 -13.03 11.57 5.32
C LEU A 98 -14.12 10.78 6.07
N SER A 99 -13.76 9.74 6.82
CA SER A 99 -14.74 8.94 7.56
C SER A 99 -15.38 9.75 8.70
N PRO A 100 -16.72 9.79 8.81
CA PRO A 100 -17.40 10.44 9.94
C PRO A 100 -17.19 9.69 11.26
N PHE A 101 -16.69 8.45 11.20
CA PHE A 101 -16.37 7.65 12.38
C PHE A 101 -14.96 7.94 12.92
N TRP A 102 -14.14 8.70 12.18
CA TRP A 102 -12.78 9.06 12.59
C TRP A 102 -12.79 10.30 13.47
N LYS A 103 -12.97 10.06 14.78
CA LYS A 103 -13.16 11.06 15.82
C LYS A 103 -12.61 10.60 17.17
N GLY A 104 -12.38 11.55 18.08
CA GLY A 104 -11.87 11.27 19.43
C GLY A 104 -10.51 10.57 19.41
N GLN A 105 -10.29 9.62 20.31
CA GLN A 105 -9.00 8.93 20.47
C GLN A 105 -8.51 8.21 19.20
N LYS A 106 -9.41 7.89 18.25
CA LYS A 106 -9.02 7.30 16.95
C LYS A 106 -8.08 8.20 16.13
N LEU A 107 -8.07 9.52 16.38
CA LEU A 107 -7.12 10.43 15.74
C LEU A 107 -5.67 10.11 16.13
N LEU A 108 -5.43 9.55 17.32
CA LEU A 108 -4.09 9.24 17.81
C LEU A 108 -3.45 8.05 17.09
N ALA A 109 -4.26 7.19 16.45
CA ALA A 109 -3.76 6.08 15.63
C ALA A 109 -3.29 6.52 14.23
N GLY A 110 -3.55 7.79 13.86
CA GLY A 110 -3.25 8.32 12.55
C GLY A 110 -4.44 8.23 11.57
N ALA A 111 -4.16 8.35 10.28
CA ALA A 111 -5.18 8.39 9.23
C ALA A 111 -4.63 7.98 7.87
N ASN A 112 -5.54 7.48 7.04
CA ASN A 112 -5.30 7.25 5.63
C ASN A 112 -5.84 8.44 4.82
N PHE A 113 -4.95 9.13 4.11
CA PHE A 113 -5.25 10.28 3.24
C PHE A 113 -5.28 9.90 1.76
N ALA A 114 -4.98 8.65 1.42
CA ALA A 114 -4.88 8.19 0.04
C ALA A 114 -6.23 8.27 -0.69
N SER A 115 -6.18 8.39 -2.01
CA SER A 115 -7.35 8.52 -2.87
C SER A 115 -7.09 7.93 -4.24
N ALA A 116 -7.94 6.99 -4.65
CA ALA A 116 -7.80 6.32 -5.94
C ALA A 116 -7.74 7.28 -7.12
N GLY A 117 -6.87 6.96 -8.08
CA GLY A 117 -6.66 7.70 -9.33
C GLY A 117 -5.64 8.83 -9.23
N VAL A 118 -5.14 9.17 -8.04
CA VAL A 118 -4.13 10.23 -7.90
C VAL A 118 -2.75 9.80 -8.43
N GLY A 119 -2.01 10.76 -8.95
CA GLY A 119 -0.58 10.61 -9.25
C GLY A 119 0.25 11.69 -8.56
N ILE A 120 1.53 11.74 -8.93
CA ILE A 120 2.47 12.78 -8.52
C ILE A 120 2.02 14.12 -9.10
N LEU A 121 1.60 14.13 -10.37
CA LEU A 121 1.18 15.36 -11.04
C LEU A 121 -0.27 15.71 -10.75
N ASN A 122 -0.54 17.01 -10.67
CA ASN A 122 -1.87 17.51 -10.37
C ASN A 122 -2.89 17.25 -11.49
N ASP A 123 -2.46 17.00 -12.73
CA ASP A 123 -3.32 16.65 -13.87
C ASP A 123 -3.58 15.14 -14.02
N THR A 124 -2.85 14.28 -13.31
CA THR A 124 -3.01 12.82 -13.37
C THR A 124 -4.32 12.36 -12.76
N GLY A 125 -5.15 11.59 -13.47
CA GLY A 125 -6.43 11.09 -12.95
C GLY A 125 -7.62 12.03 -13.17
N PHE A 126 -7.51 13.01 -14.07
CA PHE A 126 -8.60 13.92 -14.44
C PHE A 126 -9.88 13.20 -14.92
N GLN A 127 -9.75 12.02 -15.53
CA GLN A 127 -10.85 11.18 -16.00
C GLN A 127 -11.74 10.63 -14.88
N PHE A 128 -11.29 10.70 -13.62
CA PHE A 128 -12.01 10.19 -12.46
C PHE A 128 -12.85 11.27 -11.73
N LEU A 129 -13.03 12.44 -12.34
CA LEU A 129 -13.74 13.57 -11.73
C LEU A 129 -13.06 14.01 -10.41
N ASN A 130 -13.75 13.87 -9.27
CA ASN A 130 -13.24 14.32 -7.98
C ASN A 130 -12.34 13.27 -7.32
N ILE A 131 -11.05 13.57 -7.21
CA ILE A 131 -10.08 12.76 -6.45
C ILE A 131 -9.27 13.68 -5.53
N ILE A 132 -8.76 13.15 -4.41
CA ILE A 132 -7.94 13.92 -3.48
C ILE A 132 -6.51 13.92 -4.01
N ARG A 133 -6.15 14.99 -4.71
CA ARG A 133 -4.81 15.21 -5.27
C ARG A 133 -3.75 15.22 -4.16
N ILE A 134 -2.51 14.85 -4.46
CA ILE A 134 -1.46 14.72 -3.45
C ILE A 134 -1.25 15.99 -2.62
N GLY A 135 -1.31 17.18 -3.24
CA GLY A 135 -1.27 18.45 -2.50
C GLY A 135 -2.38 18.56 -1.46
N LYS A 136 -3.61 18.12 -1.80
CA LYS A 136 -4.73 18.11 -0.88
C LYS A 136 -4.60 17.07 0.22
N GLN A 137 -3.99 15.91 -0.05
CA GLN A 137 -3.68 14.93 0.98
C GLN A 137 -2.71 15.52 2.03
N LEU A 138 -1.71 16.29 1.60
CA LEU A 138 -0.80 17.01 2.50
C LEU A 138 -1.49 18.12 3.30
N GLU A 139 -2.43 18.85 2.69
CA GLU A 139 -3.27 19.81 3.42
C GLU A 139 -4.15 19.12 4.47
N TYR A 140 -4.73 17.95 4.16
CA TYR A 140 -5.48 17.16 5.13
C TYR A 140 -4.59 16.67 6.27
N PHE A 141 -3.33 16.35 6.00
CA PHE A 141 -2.38 16.03 7.05
C PHE A 141 -2.08 17.23 7.95
N GLN A 142 -1.95 18.44 7.40
CA GLN A 142 -1.84 19.67 8.21
C GLN A 142 -3.09 19.90 9.08
N GLN A 143 -4.29 19.73 8.50
CA GLN A 143 -5.55 19.85 9.24
C GLN A 143 -5.66 18.82 10.36
N TYR A 144 -5.21 17.58 10.10
CA TYR A 144 -5.10 16.55 11.12
C TYR A 144 -4.23 17.00 12.29
N GLN A 145 -3.03 17.54 12.02
CA GLN A 145 -2.13 18.00 13.08
C GLN A 145 -2.77 19.09 13.94
N THR A 146 -3.50 20.04 13.33
CA THR A 146 -4.28 21.03 14.08
C THR A 146 -5.31 20.36 14.99
N ARG A 147 -6.13 19.45 14.44
CA ARG A 147 -7.17 18.74 15.20
C ARG A 147 -6.62 17.93 16.37
N VAL A 148 -5.44 17.33 16.22
CA VAL A 148 -4.78 16.56 17.29
C VAL A 148 -4.14 17.49 18.31
N ALA A 149 -3.53 18.61 17.87
CA ALA A 149 -2.97 19.61 18.78
C ALA A 149 -4.04 20.21 19.70
N ASP A 150 -5.27 20.37 19.22
CA ASP A 150 -6.41 20.79 20.06
C ASP A 150 -6.75 19.75 21.15
N MET A 151 -6.38 18.48 20.96
CA MET A 151 -6.66 17.40 21.91
C MET A 151 -5.52 17.13 22.90
N ILE A 152 -4.28 17.13 22.42
CA ILE A 152 -3.11 16.69 23.20
C ILE A 152 -2.02 17.77 23.32
N GLY A 153 -2.24 18.95 22.73
CA GLY A 153 -1.25 20.03 22.70
C GLY A 153 -0.21 19.87 21.59
N ALA A 154 0.40 21.00 21.20
CA ALA A 154 1.30 21.07 20.04
C ALA A 154 2.55 20.18 20.18
N ASP A 155 3.17 20.16 21.36
CA ASP A 155 4.41 19.39 21.58
C ASP A 155 4.17 17.88 21.50
N GLN A 156 3.05 17.39 22.06
CA GLN A 156 2.70 15.98 21.99
C GLN A 156 2.29 15.58 20.56
N THR A 157 1.61 16.45 19.82
CA THR A 157 1.33 16.23 18.40
C THR A 157 2.61 16.14 17.58
N ASN A 158 3.58 17.03 17.82
CA ASN A 158 4.87 16.99 17.14
C ASN A 158 5.61 15.67 17.44
N ALA A 159 5.61 15.22 18.70
CA ALA A 159 6.20 13.93 19.08
C ALA A 159 5.50 12.76 18.38
N LEU A 160 4.16 12.74 18.38
CA LEU A 160 3.34 11.73 17.73
C LEU A 160 3.65 11.63 16.23
N VAL A 161 3.72 12.77 15.54
CA VAL A 161 4.02 12.81 14.10
C VAL A 161 5.46 12.41 13.80
N ASN A 162 6.43 12.92 14.57
CA ASN A 162 7.84 12.58 14.37
C ASN A 162 8.13 11.10 14.60
N GLN A 163 7.40 10.46 15.52
CA GLN A 163 7.53 9.03 15.80
C GLN A 163 6.68 8.16 14.89
N ALA A 164 5.74 8.72 14.11
CA ALA A 164 4.83 7.96 13.28
C ALA A 164 5.52 7.17 12.15
N LEU A 165 4.86 6.09 11.72
CA LEU A 165 5.17 5.46 10.43
C LEU A 165 4.40 6.20 9.35
N VAL A 166 5.03 6.41 8.20
CA VAL A 166 4.39 6.97 7.01
C VAL A 166 4.59 6.03 5.84
N LEU A 167 3.53 5.78 5.07
CA LEU A 167 3.58 5.07 3.80
C LEU A 167 3.06 5.99 2.69
N ILE A 168 3.80 6.09 1.59
CA ILE A 168 3.37 6.83 0.40
C ILE A 168 3.55 6.00 -0.88
N THR A 169 2.50 5.92 -1.69
CA THR A 169 2.50 5.27 -3.02
C THR A 169 2.01 6.20 -4.11
N LEU A 170 2.85 6.47 -5.11
CA LEU A 170 2.51 7.33 -6.25
C LEU A 170 3.31 6.90 -7.48
N GLY A 171 2.92 7.40 -8.66
CA GLY A 171 3.65 7.25 -9.91
C GLY A 171 2.98 6.33 -10.92
N GLY A 172 2.30 5.26 -10.47
CA GLY A 172 1.66 4.30 -11.38
C GLY A 172 0.61 4.98 -12.28
N ASN A 173 -0.24 5.81 -11.68
CA ASN A 173 -1.24 6.59 -12.39
C ASN A 173 -0.65 7.64 -13.34
N ASP A 174 0.54 8.18 -13.06
CA ASP A 174 1.18 9.15 -13.96
C ASP A 174 1.57 8.52 -15.30
N PHE A 175 1.81 7.21 -15.33
CA PHE A 175 2.03 6.47 -16.56
C PHE A 175 0.72 5.92 -17.14
N VAL A 176 0.00 5.08 -16.40
CA VAL A 176 -1.20 4.38 -16.91
C VAL A 176 -2.35 5.34 -17.17
N ASN A 177 -2.57 6.28 -16.26
CA ASN A 177 -3.73 7.17 -16.22
C ASN A 177 -3.40 8.61 -16.65
N ASN A 178 -2.21 8.85 -17.22
CA ASN A 178 -1.84 10.13 -17.83
C ASN A 178 -0.98 9.94 -19.10
N TYR A 179 0.28 9.53 -18.97
CA TYR A 179 1.20 9.45 -20.13
C TYR A 179 0.70 8.48 -21.22
N TYR A 180 0.20 7.29 -20.85
CA TYR A 180 -0.26 6.24 -21.77
C TYR A 180 -1.78 6.07 -21.84
N LEU A 181 -2.56 6.94 -21.18
CA LEU A 181 -4.02 6.83 -21.08
C LEU A 181 -4.72 6.73 -22.45
N VAL A 182 -4.26 7.51 -23.42
CA VAL A 182 -4.71 7.47 -24.81
C VAL A 182 -3.52 7.61 -25.74
N PRO A 183 -3.62 7.14 -26.99
CA PRO A 183 -2.63 7.45 -28.01
C PRO A 183 -2.41 8.96 -28.07
N PHE A 184 -1.15 9.36 -27.91
CA PHE A 184 -0.74 10.77 -27.93
C PHE A 184 -1.46 11.64 -26.89
N SER A 185 -1.50 11.20 -25.62
CA SER A 185 -1.88 12.06 -24.48
C SER A 185 -1.12 13.40 -24.49
N VAL A 186 -1.65 14.42 -23.80
CA VAL A 186 -0.98 15.73 -23.69
C VAL A 186 0.46 15.58 -23.19
N ARG A 187 0.69 14.73 -22.19
CA ARG A 187 2.03 14.51 -21.61
C ARG A 187 2.98 13.76 -22.55
N SER A 188 2.50 12.74 -23.27
CA SER A 188 3.34 12.01 -24.24
C SER A 188 3.68 12.84 -25.48
N ARG A 189 2.87 13.86 -25.83
CA ARG A 189 3.22 14.85 -26.88
C ARG A 189 4.19 15.92 -26.37
N GLN A 190 4.10 16.27 -25.09
CA GLN A 190 4.92 17.32 -24.48
C GLN A 190 6.34 16.84 -24.16
N PHE A 191 6.49 15.59 -23.73
CA PHE A 191 7.76 15.05 -23.25
C PHE A 191 8.05 13.70 -23.88
N ALA A 192 9.31 13.49 -24.27
CA ALA A 192 9.81 12.13 -24.44
C ALA A 192 9.86 11.43 -23.06
N LEU A 193 9.69 10.11 -23.04
CA LEU A 193 9.58 9.34 -21.80
C LEU A 193 10.71 9.63 -20.78
N PRO A 194 12.01 9.69 -21.15
CA PRO A 194 13.06 10.02 -20.19
C PRO A 194 12.93 11.42 -19.57
N ASP A 195 12.48 12.42 -20.34
CA ASP A 195 12.25 13.78 -19.84
C ASP A 195 11.04 13.83 -18.92
N TYR A 196 9.99 13.09 -19.26
CA TYR A 196 8.81 12.95 -18.41
C TYR A 196 9.14 12.31 -17.06
N VAL A 197 9.94 11.26 -17.05
CA VAL A 197 10.40 10.61 -15.81
C VAL A 197 11.21 11.59 -14.96
N ARG A 198 12.15 12.34 -15.55
CA ARG A 198 12.90 13.38 -14.82
C ARG A 198 11.98 14.44 -14.21
N TYR A 199 10.94 14.85 -14.94
CA TYR A 199 9.93 15.77 -14.43
C TYR A 199 9.14 15.18 -13.26
N LEU A 200 8.68 13.94 -13.35
CA LEU A 200 7.99 13.24 -12.25
C LEU A 200 8.86 13.15 -10.99
N ILE A 201 10.13 12.79 -11.13
CA ILE A 201 11.07 12.68 -10.00
C ILE A 201 11.27 14.04 -9.32
N SER A 202 11.39 15.12 -10.11
CA SER A 202 11.46 16.49 -9.58
C SER A 202 10.21 16.87 -8.78
N GLU A 203 9.02 16.60 -9.30
CA GLU A 203 7.77 16.92 -8.58
C GLU A 203 7.58 16.03 -7.34
N TYR A 204 7.94 14.75 -7.42
CA TYR A 204 7.84 13.85 -6.27
C TYR A 204 8.80 14.26 -5.14
N ARG A 205 10.01 14.73 -5.49
CA ARG A 205 10.95 15.28 -4.50
C ARG A 205 10.33 16.43 -3.70
N LYS A 206 9.54 17.30 -4.33
CA LYS A 206 8.84 18.41 -3.63
C LYS A 206 7.79 17.89 -2.67
N VAL A 207 7.00 16.89 -3.07
CA VAL A 207 6.01 16.23 -2.21
C VAL A 207 6.67 15.62 -0.98
N LEU A 208 7.75 14.87 -1.16
CA LEU A 208 8.47 14.21 -0.07
C LEU A 208 9.14 15.22 0.86
N ARG A 209 9.73 16.29 0.30
CA ARG A 209 10.28 17.39 1.11
C ARG A 209 9.19 18.03 1.96
N LYS A 210 8.01 18.27 1.39
CA LYS A 210 6.86 18.81 2.14
C LYS A 210 6.42 17.85 3.25
N LEU A 211 6.37 16.54 3.03
CA LEU A 211 6.09 15.56 4.09
C LEU A 211 7.10 15.64 5.24
N TYR A 212 8.39 15.76 4.93
CA TYR A 212 9.42 15.94 5.93
C TYR A 212 9.25 17.25 6.72
N ASP A 213 8.97 18.35 6.03
CA ASP A 213 8.72 19.65 6.65
C ASP A 213 7.48 19.62 7.57
N LEU A 214 6.53 18.71 7.30
CA LEU A 214 5.36 18.43 8.13
C LEU A 214 5.63 17.45 9.28
N GLY A 215 6.88 17.05 9.51
CA GLY A 215 7.28 16.24 10.66
C GLY A 215 7.49 14.75 10.37
N ALA A 216 7.30 14.26 9.14
CA ALA A 216 7.54 12.85 8.85
C ALA A 216 9.03 12.48 9.01
N ARG A 217 9.34 11.39 9.73
CA ARG A 217 10.73 10.91 9.97
C ARG A 217 10.97 9.44 9.60
N ARG A 218 9.92 8.65 9.37
CA ARG A 218 9.98 7.25 8.94
C ARG A 218 9.01 7.05 7.79
N VAL A 219 9.51 7.21 6.56
CA VAL A 219 8.66 7.23 5.36
C VAL A 219 9.02 6.08 4.44
N LEU A 220 8.13 5.11 4.33
CA LEU A 220 8.17 4.08 3.30
C LEU A 220 7.63 4.67 1.99
N VAL A 221 8.46 4.69 0.96
CA VAL A 221 8.12 5.23 -0.36
C VAL A 221 8.11 4.08 -1.35
N THR A 222 6.95 3.72 -1.88
CA THR A 222 6.86 2.68 -2.90
C THR A 222 7.19 3.27 -4.28
N GLY A 223 7.94 2.50 -5.07
CA GLY A 223 8.02 2.71 -6.51
C GLY A 223 6.76 2.22 -7.23
N THR A 224 6.79 2.26 -8.56
CA THR A 224 5.74 1.63 -9.37
C THR A 224 5.94 0.12 -9.42
N GLY A 225 4.83 -0.62 -9.44
CA GLY A 225 4.85 -2.03 -9.83
C GLY A 225 5.14 -2.23 -11.32
N PRO A 226 5.17 -3.47 -11.82
CA PRO A 226 5.35 -3.78 -13.23
C PRO A 226 4.06 -3.49 -14.01
N MET A 227 3.83 -2.20 -14.27
CA MET A 227 2.60 -1.69 -14.89
C MET A 227 2.26 -2.39 -16.21
N GLY A 228 3.25 -2.76 -17.01
CA GLY A 228 3.01 -3.43 -18.29
C GLY A 228 2.48 -4.86 -18.17
N CYS A 229 2.52 -5.43 -16.97
CA CYS A 229 2.09 -6.81 -16.69
C CYS A 229 0.69 -6.90 -16.07
N VAL A 230 0.05 -5.78 -15.74
CA VAL A 230 -1.29 -5.82 -15.13
C VAL A 230 -2.33 -6.27 -16.17
N PRO A 231 -3.40 -6.99 -15.78
CA PRO A 231 -4.34 -7.58 -16.72
C PRO A 231 -4.98 -6.58 -17.68
N ALA A 232 -5.21 -5.32 -17.27
CA ALA A 232 -5.72 -4.27 -18.15
C ALA A 232 -4.78 -3.96 -19.33
N GLU A 233 -3.48 -3.91 -19.08
CA GLU A 233 -2.47 -3.63 -20.11
C GLU A 233 -2.25 -4.86 -20.98
N LEU A 234 -2.36 -6.07 -20.40
CA LEU A 234 -2.36 -7.31 -21.19
C LEU A 234 -3.55 -7.36 -22.14
N ALA A 235 -4.75 -7.02 -21.67
CA ALA A 235 -5.96 -7.00 -22.50
C ALA A 235 -5.88 -6.02 -23.68
N GLN A 236 -5.18 -4.88 -23.50
CA GLN A 236 -5.09 -3.84 -24.51
C GLN A 236 -3.91 -4.00 -25.46
N ARG A 237 -2.76 -4.49 -24.98
CA ARG A 237 -1.49 -4.40 -25.69
C ARG A 237 -0.85 -5.74 -26.02
N SER A 238 -1.29 -6.81 -25.36
CA SER A 238 -0.64 -8.11 -25.45
C SER A 238 -1.28 -9.00 -26.51
N ARG A 239 -0.44 -9.79 -27.20
CA ARG A 239 -0.90 -10.81 -28.15
C ARG A 239 -1.01 -12.18 -27.48
N ALA A 240 -0.11 -12.50 -26.55
CA ALA A 240 0.01 -13.81 -25.91
C ALA A 240 0.24 -13.73 -24.38
N GLY A 241 -0.09 -12.59 -23.79
CA GLY A 241 0.05 -12.34 -22.35
C GLY A 241 1.47 -11.96 -21.96
N GLU A 242 2.27 -11.45 -22.89
CA GLU A 242 3.50 -10.71 -22.64
C GLU A 242 3.22 -9.31 -22.08
N CYS A 243 4.08 -8.86 -21.16
CA CYS A 243 3.98 -7.52 -20.61
C CYS A 243 4.33 -6.45 -21.66
N SER A 244 3.68 -5.29 -21.57
CA SER A 244 3.98 -4.13 -22.42
C SER A 244 5.39 -3.61 -22.20
N VAL A 245 6.23 -3.69 -23.24
CA VAL A 245 7.63 -3.22 -23.20
C VAL A 245 7.73 -1.74 -22.85
N GLU A 246 6.82 -0.90 -23.36
CA GLU A 246 6.85 0.56 -23.12
C GLU A 246 6.57 0.93 -21.66
N LEU A 247 5.60 0.25 -21.03
CA LEU A 247 5.27 0.46 -19.62
C LEU A 247 6.32 -0.13 -18.69
N GLN A 248 6.90 -1.28 -19.05
CA GLN A 248 8.04 -1.83 -18.31
C GLN A 248 9.27 -0.91 -18.42
N ARG A 249 9.51 -0.30 -19.58
CA ARG A 249 10.55 0.72 -19.76
C ARG A 249 10.30 1.95 -18.88
N ALA A 250 9.05 2.41 -18.76
CA ALA A 250 8.71 3.52 -17.88
C ALA A 250 9.04 3.21 -16.41
N ALA A 251 8.64 2.03 -15.92
CA ALA A 251 8.99 1.58 -14.57
C ALA A 251 10.52 1.46 -14.38
N GLY A 252 11.22 0.89 -15.37
CA GLY A 252 12.68 0.72 -15.35
C GLY A 252 13.46 2.04 -15.39
N LEU A 253 12.88 3.12 -15.92
CA LEU A 253 13.47 4.46 -15.84
C LEU A 253 13.12 5.15 -14.51
N PHE A 254 11.88 5.02 -14.04
CA PHE A 254 11.38 5.75 -12.88
C PHE A 254 11.90 5.20 -11.55
N ASN A 255 11.83 3.89 -11.33
CA ASN A 255 12.14 3.31 -10.02
C ASN A 255 13.60 3.52 -9.56
N PRO A 256 14.63 3.33 -10.42
CA PRO A 256 16.00 3.62 -10.02
C PRO A 256 16.22 5.10 -9.68
N GLN A 257 15.67 6.02 -10.50
CA GLN A 257 15.78 7.46 -10.25
C GLN A 257 15.02 7.89 -8.98
N LEU A 258 13.93 7.20 -8.63
CA LEU A 258 13.25 7.40 -7.36
C LEU A 258 14.19 7.04 -6.22
N THR A 259 14.78 5.83 -6.23
CA THR A 259 15.73 5.40 -5.20
C THR A 259 16.92 6.37 -5.07
N ASP A 260 17.51 6.81 -6.18
CA ASP A 260 18.61 7.77 -6.18
C ASP A 260 18.19 9.12 -5.57
N MET A 261 16.99 9.61 -5.92
CA MET A 261 16.45 10.86 -5.37
C MET A 261 16.19 10.73 -3.85
N LEU A 262 15.69 9.58 -3.38
CA LEU A 262 15.50 9.34 -1.95
C LEU A 262 16.84 9.32 -1.20
N ASN A 263 17.87 8.70 -1.77
CA ASN A 263 19.23 8.72 -1.21
C ASN A 263 19.82 10.13 -1.16
N SER A 264 19.59 10.95 -2.19
CA SER A 264 19.98 12.36 -2.20
C SER A 264 19.26 13.14 -1.09
N LEU A 265 17.94 12.97 -0.95
CA LEU A 265 17.17 13.62 0.12
C LEU A 265 17.68 13.21 1.51
N ASN A 266 17.91 11.92 1.75
CA ASN A 266 18.43 11.45 3.03
C ASN A 266 19.83 12.05 3.32
N SER A 267 20.69 12.14 2.30
CA SER A 267 22.02 12.75 2.43
C SER A 267 21.94 14.24 2.76
N GLU A 268 21.06 14.98 2.09
CA GLU A 268 20.81 16.40 2.36
C GLU A 268 20.24 16.65 3.77
N LEU A 269 19.43 15.70 4.27
CA LEU A 269 18.84 15.77 5.60
C LEU A 269 19.75 15.25 6.72
N GLY A 270 20.84 14.56 6.36
CA GLY A 270 21.74 13.90 7.32
C GLY A 270 21.08 12.74 8.08
N ALA A 271 20.00 12.16 7.57
CA ALA A 271 19.23 11.11 8.23
C ALA A 271 18.52 10.19 7.22
N ASN A 272 18.37 8.92 7.57
CA ASN A 272 17.61 7.94 6.80
C ASN A 272 16.10 8.09 7.06
N VAL A 273 15.52 9.15 6.52
CA VAL A 273 14.08 9.46 6.66
C VAL A 273 13.24 8.62 5.71
N PHE A 274 13.68 8.56 4.44
CA PHE A 274 12.96 7.89 3.36
C PHE A 274 13.55 6.53 3.07
N VAL A 275 12.69 5.54 2.93
CA VAL A 275 13.05 4.16 2.63
C VAL A 275 12.31 3.73 1.38
N ALA A 276 13.06 3.40 0.32
CA ALA A 276 12.51 2.92 -0.93
C ALA A 276 12.01 1.48 -0.77
N ALA A 277 10.76 1.23 -1.14
CA ALA A 277 10.20 -0.11 -1.32
C ALA A 277 10.14 -0.42 -2.83
N ASN A 278 10.95 -1.38 -3.27
CA ASN A 278 11.06 -1.82 -4.65
C ASN A 278 9.92 -2.79 -5.00
N THR A 279 8.71 -2.24 -5.04
CA THR A 279 7.47 -2.97 -5.36
C THR A 279 7.51 -3.60 -6.74
N PHE A 280 8.21 -3.00 -7.72
CA PHE A 280 8.44 -3.62 -9.03
C PHE A 280 9.02 -5.01 -8.91
N THR A 281 10.13 -5.11 -8.16
CA THR A 281 10.87 -6.36 -8.04
C THR A 281 10.09 -7.38 -7.22
N MET A 282 9.47 -6.94 -6.12
CA MET A 282 8.58 -7.79 -5.30
C MET A 282 7.46 -8.42 -6.16
N HIS A 283 6.83 -7.63 -7.05
CA HIS A 283 5.80 -8.14 -7.95
C HIS A 283 6.37 -9.05 -9.04
N MET A 284 7.50 -8.67 -9.63
CA MET A 284 8.09 -9.45 -10.71
C MET A 284 8.50 -10.86 -10.28
N ASP A 285 8.89 -11.06 -9.02
CA ASP A 285 9.21 -12.39 -8.51
C ASP A 285 8.01 -13.36 -8.63
N PHE A 286 6.80 -12.94 -8.20
CA PHE A 286 5.60 -13.78 -8.32
C PHE A 286 4.87 -13.65 -9.67
N ILE A 287 5.16 -12.63 -10.48
CA ILE A 287 4.64 -12.55 -11.85
C ILE A 287 5.40 -13.49 -12.78
N SER A 288 6.73 -13.56 -12.64
CA SER A 288 7.59 -14.40 -13.48
C SER A 288 7.57 -15.87 -13.08
N ASN A 289 7.29 -16.18 -11.81
CA ASN A 289 7.19 -17.55 -11.31
C ASN A 289 5.99 -17.74 -10.36
N PRO A 290 4.74 -17.60 -10.84
CA PRO A 290 3.55 -17.59 -9.98
C PRO A 290 3.39 -18.87 -9.15
N GLN A 291 3.76 -20.03 -9.70
CA GLN A 291 3.61 -21.32 -9.03
C GLN A 291 4.48 -21.44 -7.78
N ALA A 292 5.66 -20.83 -7.76
CA ALA A 292 6.52 -20.80 -6.57
C ALA A 292 5.89 -20.05 -5.38
N TYR A 293 4.91 -19.19 -5.65
CA TYR A 293 4.16 -18.43 -4.65
C TYR A 293 2.73 -18.97 -4.46
N GLY A 294 2.45 -20.16 -5.02
CA GLY A 294 1.15 -20.81 -4.95
C GLY A 294 0.06 -20.10 -5.75
N PHE A 295 0.41 -19.32 -6.77
CA PHE A 295 -0.54 -18.77 -7.74
C PHE A 295 -0.61 -19.68 -8.96
N ILE A 296 -1.81 -19.85 -9.50
CA ILE A 296 -2.01 -20.56 -10.78
C ILE A 296 -1.84 -19.63 -11.97
N THR A 297 -1.99 -18.31 -11.76
CA THR A 297 -1.82 -17.31 -12.82
C THR A 297 -1.40 -15.95 -12.26
N SER A 298 -0.54 -15.29 -13.02
CA SER A 298 -0.17 -13.88 -12.86
C SER A 298 -0.72 -12.98 -13.97
N LYS A 299 -1.47 -13.55 -14.93
CA LYS A 299 -1.90 -12.83 -16.15
C LYS A 299 -3.37 -12.48 -16.16
N VAL A 300 -4.20 -13.29 -15.52
CA VAL A 300 -5.66 -13.14 -15.52
C VAL A 300 -6.10 -12.59 -14.16
N ALA A 301 -6.94 -11.55 -14.15
CA ALA A 301 -7.54 -11.05 -12.91
C ALA A 301 -8.61 -12.01 -12.38
N CYS A 302 -8.76 -12.10 -11.05
CA CYS A 302 -9.83 -12.89 -10.46
C CYS A 302 -11.22 -12.32 -10.79
N CYS A 303 -11.38 -11.00 -10.71
CA CYS A 303 -12.60 -10.28 -11.00
C CYS A 303 -12.42 -9.39 -12.22
N GLY A 304 -13.25 -9.58 -13.25
CA GLY A 304 -13.25 -8.69 -14.41
C GLY A 304 -13.92 -9.30 -15.62
N GLN A 305 -13.65 -8.73 -16.79
CA GLN A 305 -14.31 -9.11 -18.05
C GLN A 305 -13.33 -9.06 -19.22
N GLY A 306 -13.69 -9.72 -20.32
CA GLY A 306 -12.90 -9.73 -21.55
C GLY A 306 -11.56 -10.48 -21.43
N PRO A 307 -10.64 -10.27 -22.38
CA PRO A 307 -9.30 -10.85 -22.35
C PRO A 307 -8.62 -10.59 -21.00
N TYR A 308 -8.02 -11.63 -20.42
CA TYR A 308 -7.34 -11.58 -19.13
C TYR A 308 -8.19 -11.08 -17.94
N ASN A 309 -9.51 -11.00 -18.08
CA ASN A 309 -10.38 -10.26 -17.15
C ASN A 309 -9.92 -8.80 -16.95
N GLY A 310 -9.28 -8.21 -17.96
CA GLY A 310 -8.64 -6.89 -17.88
C GLY A 310 -9.50 -5.71 -18.34
N ILE A 311 -10.76 -5.92 -18.74
CA ILE A 311 -11.63 -4.86 -19.26
C ILE A 311 -12.63 -4.39 -18.22
N GLY A 312 -12.73 -3.07 -18.05
CA GLY A 312 -13.74 -2.42 -17.22
C GLY A 312 -13.44 -2.50 -15.73
N LEU A 313 -14.41 -2.10 -14.90
CA LEU A 313 -14.32 -2.23 -13.45
C LEU A 313 -14.84 -3.61 -13.01
N CYS A 314 -14.28 -4.13 -11.92
CA CYS A 314 -14.87 -5.25 -11.20
C CYS A 314 -16.23 -4.84 -10.61
N THR A 315 -17.28 -5.56 -11.01
CA THR A 315 -18.69 -5.29 -10.66
C THR A 315 -19.42 -6.61 -10.39
N PRO A 316 -20.65 -6.60 -9.85
CA PRO A 316 -21.42 -7.83 -9.62
C PRO A 316 -21.72 -8.65 -10.90
N LEU A 317 -21.59 -8.04 -12.08
CA LEU A 317 -21.79 -8.71 -13.38
C LEU A 317 -20.49 -9.26 -13.98
N SER A 318 -19.36 -9.08 -13.30
CA SER A 318 -18.06 -9.53 -13.80
C SER A 318 -17.86 -11.02 -13.58
N ASN A 319 -16.96 -11.62 -14.36
CA ASN A 319 -16.47 -12.95 -14.02
C ASN A 319 -15.75 -12.87 -12.67
N LEU A 320 -16.00 -13.83 -11.79
CA LEU A 320 -15.34 -13.94 -10.49
C LEU A 320 -14.73 -15.33 -10.37
N CYS A 321 -13.43 -15.38 -10.06
CA CYS A 321 -12.73 -16.64 -9.85
C CYS A 321 -13.25 -17.36 -8.58
N PRO A 322 -13.30 -18.70 -8.58
CA PRO A 322 -13.83 -19.47 -7.45
C PRO A 322 -12.91 -19.40 -6.22
N ASN A 323 -11.59 -19.34 -6.43
CA ASN A 323 -10.59 -19.25 -5.38
C ASN A 323 -9.66 -18.06 -5.64
N ARG A 324 -9.72 -17.05 -4.76
CA ARG A 324 -8.97 -15.79 -4.86
C ARG A 324 -7.51 -15.95 -4.44
N ASP A 325 -7.19 -16.93 -3.60
CA ASP A 325 -5.84 -17.20 -3.08
C ASP A 325 -4.89 -17.81 -4.11
N VAL A 326 -5.35 -18.06 -5.33
CA VAL A 326 -4.50 -18.59 -6.41
C VAL A 326 -4.32 -17.60 -7.56
N TYR A 327 -4.78 -16.36 -7.41
CA TYR A 327 -4.63 -15.27 -8.39
C TYR A 327 -3.75 -14.15 -7.85
N VAL A 328 -2.78 -13.70 -8.64
CA VAL A 328 -1.97 -12.51 -8.30
C VAL A 328 -2.82 -11.25 -8.27
N PHE A 329 -3.66 -11.07 -9.28
CA PHE A 329 -4.46 -9.87 -9.46
C PHE A 329 -5.91 -10.11 -9.02
N TRP A 330 -6.42 -9.20 -8.18
CA TRP A 330 -7.82 -9.18 -7.83
C TRP A 330 -8.66 -8.67 -9.00
N ASP A 331 -8.30 -7.51 -9.54
CA ASP A 331 -9.01 -6.84 -10.64
C ASP A 331 -8.00 -6.46 -11.76
N PRO A 332 -8.39 -5.71 -12.81
CA PRO A 332 -7.51 -5.39 -13.92
C PRO A 332 -6.20 -4.65 -13.58
N PHE A 333 -6.08 -4.07 -12.39
CA PHE A 333 -4.93 -3.27 -11.96
C PHE A 333 -4.37 -3.70 -10.60
N HIS A 334 -5.22 -4.13 -9.68
CA HIS A 334 -4.88 -4.23 -8.28
C HIS A 334 -4.56 -5.67 -7.84
N PRO A 335 -3.54 -5.86 -6.98
CA PRO A 335 -3.18 -7.15 -6.43
C PRO A 335 -4.27 -7.72 -5.52
N SER A 336 -4.32 -9.05 -5.41
CA SER A 336 -5.11 -9.74 -4.40
C SER A 336 -4.53 -9.52 -3.00
N GLU A 337 -5.32 -9.78 -1.95
CA GLU A 337 -4.83 -9.78 -0.57
C GLU A 337 -3.60 -10.69 -0.41
N LYS A 338 -3.61 -11.89 -1.00
CA LYS A 338 -2.45 -12.79 -0.94
C LYS A 338 -1.20 -12.18 -1.56
N ALA A 339 -1.32 -11.54 -2.71
CA ALA A 339 -0.19 -10.83 -3.33
C ALA A 339 0.29 -9.66 -2.45
N ASN A 340 -0.63 -8.90 -1.85
CA ASN A 340 -0.30 -7.85 -0.88
C ASN A 340 0.45 -8.40 0.34
N ARG A 341 0.09 -9.58 0.84
CA ARG A 341 0.78 -10.23 1.97
C ARG A 341 2.24 -10.55 1.63
N ILE A 342 2.50 -11.10 0.44
CA ILE A 342 3.86 -11.38 -0.03
C ILE A 342 4.69 -10.08 -0.17
N ILE A 343 4.07 -9.01 -0.68
CA ILE A 343 4.73 -7.69 -0.76
C ILE A 343 5.10 -7.19 0.64
N VAL A 344 4.18 -7.27 1.60
CA VAL A 344 4.44 -6.81 2.97
C VAL A 344 5.47 -7.67 3.69
N GLU A 345 5.56 -8.97 3.41
CA GLU A 345 6.66 -9.81 3.89
C GLU A 345 8.02 -9.25 3.46
N GLN A 346 8.16 -8.83 2.20
CA GLN A 346 9.39 -8.19 1.73
C GLN A 346 9.60 -6.79 2.32
N ILE A 347 8.54 -6.01 2.56
CA ILE A 347 8.66 -4.73 3.27
C ILE A 347 9.19 -4.92 4.69
N LEU A 348 8.74 -5.98 5.38
CA LEU A 348 9.13 -6.28 6.75
C LEU A 348 10.56 -6.81 6.85
N SER A 349 10.91 -7.83 6.07
CA SER A 349 12.15 -8.58 6.26
C SER A 349 12.97 -8.79 4.98
N GLY A 350 12.59 -8.21 3.85
CA GLY A 350 13.36 -8.28 2.61
C GLY A 350 14.75 -7.64 2.78
N ASP A 351 15.70 -8.10 1.97
CA ASP A 351 17.04 -7.52 1.93
C ASP A 351 17.06 -6.21 1.10
N ASN A 352 18.26 -5.69 0.85
CA ASN A 352 18.46 -4.43 0.13
C ASN A 352 18.05 -4.46 -1.35
N LYS A 353 17.74 -5.64 -1.93
CA LYS A 353 17.11 -5.76 -3.25
C LYS A 353 15.69 -5.18 -3.23
N TYR A 354 14.99 -5.39 -2.12
CA TYR A 354 13.58 -5.03 -1.96
C TYR A 354 13.37 -3.74 -1.19
N MET A 355 14.21 -3.48 -0.19
CA MET A 355 14.05 -2.35 0.72
C MET A 355 15.37 -1.58 0.86
N ASN A 356 15.39 -0.29 0.52
CA ASN A 356 16.61 0.51 0.57
C ASN A 356 16.43 1.78 1.44
N PRO A 357 17.31 2.05 2.42
CA PRO A 357 18.52 1.30 2.77
C PRO A 357 18.30 0.11 3.72
N MET A 358 17.07 -0.10 4.23
CA MET A 358 16.76 -1.13 5.22
C MET A 358 15.28 -1.50 5.19
N ASN A 359 14.93 -2.67 5.71
CA ASN A 359 13.53 -3.12 5.84
C ASN A 359 12.84 -2.59 7.10
N LEU A 360 11.51 -2.71 7.14
CA LEU A 360 10.69 -2.16 8.22
C LEU A 360 11.00 -2.80 9.58
N SER A 361 11.32 -4.10 9.65
CA SER A 361 11.73 -4.72 10.92
C SER A 361 13.01 -4.12 11.48
N THR A 362 13.96 -3.75 10.61
CA THR A 362 15.19 -3.04 11.02
C THR A 362 14.85 -1.65 11.56
N ILE A 363 13.95 -0.91 10.90
CA ILE A 363 13.49 0.40 11.36
C ILE A 363 12.87 0.29 12.76
N MET A 364 11.96 -0.67 12.97
CA MET A 364 11.31 -0.88 14.27
C MET A 364 12.31 -1.26 15.36
N ALA A 365 13.33 -2.05 15.04
CA ALA A 365 14.39 -2.42 15.99
C ALA A 365 15.36 -1.27 16.31
N MET A 366 15.56 -0.33 15.39
CA MET A 366 16.35 0.88 15.65
C MET A 366 15.60 1.85 16.55
N ASP A 367 14.30 2.01 16.31
CA ASP A 367 13.46 2.94 17.06
C ASP A 367 13.16 2.47 18.49
N SER A 368 13.19 1.17 18.78
CA SER A 368 13.01 0.65 20.14
C SER A 368 14.25 0.81 21.04
N ARG A 369 15.38 1.26 20.47
CA ARG A 369 16.65 1.48 21.18
C ARG A 369 16.92 2.96 21.48
N THR A 370 16.07 3.86 20.99
CA THR A 370 16.14 5.32 21.14
C THR A 370 14.97 5.80 21.97
#